data_AF-A0A6J1X1V1-F1
#
_entry.id   AF-A0A6J1X1V1-F1
#
_cell.length_a   1.000
_cell.length_b   1.000
_cell.length_c   1.000
_cell.angle_alpha   90.00
_cell.angle_beta   90.00
_cell.angle_gamma   90.00
#
_symmetry.space_group_name_H-M   'P 1'
#
loop_
_entity.id
_entity.type
_entity.pdbx_description
1 polymer ?
#
loop_
_entity_poly.entity_id
_entity_poly.type
_entity_poly.pdbx_seq_one_letter_code
_entity_poly.pdbx_strand_id
1 'polypeptide(L)'
;MARNVVEAAKKFLLLGQCVPTVKQNAAKIRVKRLELDENLLMYFRKDEFYYCHDPDKKCKTGDIVLIQALPQKLTKLITHEVKEVVYPLGDVTDPVSGKKVAKERYREDIEREAELYGKTKSTFDFTKAPPRGWQDGKKDFTSKPTYTKFHVFDENDPYAI
;
A
#
# COMPACT_ATOMS: atom_id res chain seq x y z
N MET A 1 31.77 -7.81 10.83
CA MET A 1 31.48 -6.36 10.82
C MET A 1 30.86 -5.92 9.48
N ALA A 2 31.55 -6.05 8.34
CA ALA A 2 31.05 -5.58 7.03
C ALA A 2 29.72 -6.20 6.56
N ARG A 3 29.52 -7.53 6.71
CA ARG A 3 28.25 -8.19 6.31
C ARG A 3 27.02 -7.65 7.05
N ASN A 4 27.16 -7.35 8.34
CA ASN A 4 26.06 -6.82 9.16
C ASN A 4 25.71 -5.38 8.79
N VAL A 5 26.70 -4.57 8.38
CA VAL A 5 26.46 -3.20 7.89
C VAL A 5 25.73 -3.22 6.56
N VAL A 6 26.13 -4.11 5.64
CA VAL A 6 25.44 -4.30 4.36
C VAL A 6 24.00 -4.77 4.56
N GLU A 7 23.76 -5.68 5.50
CA GLU A 7 22.42 -6.17 5.80
C GLU A 7 21.53 -5.11 6.50
N ALA A 8 22.12 -4.31 7.38
CA ALA A 8 21.43 -3.17 8.00
C ALA A 8 21.08 -2.10 6.95
N ALA A 9 21.99 -1.79 6.02
CA ALA A 9 21.73 -0.88 4.91
C ALA A 9 20.61 -1.39 4.00
N LYS A 10 20.58 -2.70 3.72
CA LYS A 10 19.50 -3.35 2.93
C LYS A 10 18.11 -3.24 3.58
N LYS A 11 18.03 -3.03 4.89
CA LYS A 11 16.77 -2.89 5.63
C LYS A 11 16.50 -1.44 6.02
N PHE A 12 17.36 -0.49 5.66
CA PHE A 12 17.26 0.88 6.13
C PHE A 12 16.06 1.61 5.55
N LEU A 13 15.84 1.51 4.25
CA LEU A 13 14.76 2.18 3.54
C LEU A 13 14.09 1.16 2.61
N LEU A 14 12.80 0.91 2.81
CA LEU A 14 12.06 -0.10 2.06
C LEU A 14 10.76 0.50 1.55
N LEU A 15 10.30 0.02 0.40
CA LEU A 15 9.02 0.37 -0.18
C LEU A 15 8.12 -0.86 -0.13
N GLY A 16 6.90 -0.69 0.38
CA GLY A 16 5.97 -1.79 0.57
C GLY A 16 4.52 -1.37 0.45
N GLN A 17 3.64 -2.35 0.49
CA GLN A 17 2.20 -2.15 0.47
C GLN A 17 1.62 -2.32 1.87
N CYS A 18 0.77 -1.39 2.30
CA CYS A 18 0.05 -1.50 3.56
C CYS A 18 -1.00 -2.63 3.49
N VAL A 19 -0.98 -3.50 4.49
CA VAL A 19 -1.86 -4.67 4.67
C VAL A 19 -2.66 -4.45 5.95
N PRO A 20 -3.91 -4.95 6.03
CA PRO A 20 -4.70 -4.87 7.24
C PRO A 20 -3.99 -5.48 8.45
N THR A 21 -4.24 -4.89 9.62
CA THR A 21 -3.59 -5.26 10.88
C THR A 21 -4.55 -5.06 12.05
N VAL A 22 -4.53 -6.01 12.98
CA VAL A 22 -5.31 -5.95 14.23
C VAL A 22 -4.63 -5.03 15.27
N LYS A 23 -3.33 -4.78 15.12
CA LYS A 23 -2.56 -3.98 16.09
C LYS A 23 -2.90 -2.50 15.99
N GLN A 24 -3.17 -1.90 17.14
CA GLN A 24 -3.36 -0.45 17.25
C GLN A 24 -2.02 0.29 17.10
N ASN A 25 -2.06 1.47 16.48
CA ASN A 25 -0.92 2.39 16.30
C ASN A 25 0.29 1.79 15.57
N ALA A 26 0.07 0.73 14.80
CA ALA A 26 1.08 0.09 13.98
C ALA A 26 0.50 -0.33 12.64
N ALA A 27 1.23 -0.06 11.56
CA ALA A 27 0.89 -0.52 10.21
C ALA A 27 1.65 -1.81 9.90
N LYS A 28 0.99 -2.78 9.25
CA LYS A 28 1.64 -3.98 8.71
C LYS A 28 1.94 -3.74 7.24
N ILE A 29 3.21 -3.78 6.88
CA ILE A 29 3.67 -3.43 5.53
C ILE A 29 4.32 -4.65 4.89
N ARG A 30 3.83 -4.99 3.70
CA ARG A 30 4.30 -6.10 2.89
C ARG A 30 5.32 -5.59 1.87
N VAL A 31 6.57 -5.99 2.04
CA VAL A 31 7.67 -5.68 1.14
C VAL A 31 7.88 -6.89 0.24
N LYS A 32 7.85 -6.67 -1.07
CA LYS A 32 8.08 -7.73 -2.07
C LYS A 32 9.55 -7.76 -2.42
N ARG A 33 10.23 -8.88 -2.16
CA ARG A 33 11.60 -9.13 -2.59
C ARG A 33 11.63 -10.15 -3.71
N LEU A 34 12.68 -10.07 -4.53
CA LEU A 34 12.97 -11.04 -5.56
C LEU A 34 14.12 -11.92 -5.05
N GLU A 35 13.83 -13.20 -4.83
CA GLU A 35 14.81 -14.22 -4.44
C GLU A 35 15.14 -15.07 -5.66
N LEU A 36 16.43 -15.29 -5.91
CA LEU A 36 16.91 -16.12 -7.01
C LEU A 36 16.79 -17.59 -6.59
N ASP A 37 16.12 -18.39 -7.41
CA ASP A 37 16.23 -19.85 -7.33
C ASP A 37 17.46 -20.29 -8.14
N GLU A 38 18.43 -20.90 -7.47
CA GLU A 38 19.70 -21.32 -8.09
C GLU A 38 19.55 -22.51 -9.04
N ASN A 39 18.50 -23.33 -8.89
CA ASN A 39 18.26 -24.48 -9.77
C ASN A 39 17.63 -24.03 -11.09
N LEU A 40 16.70 -23.07 -11.02
CA LEU A 40 15.97 -22.55 -12.18
C LEU A 40 16.61 -21.29 -12.78
N LEU A 41 17.57 -20.68 -12.08
CA LEU A 41 18.18 -19.38 -12.42
C LEU A 41 17.13 -18.28 -12.67
N MET A 42 16.03 -18.30 -11.91
CA MET A 42 14.89 -17.40 -12.06
C MET A 42 14.54 -16.73 -10.74
N TYR A 43 14.11 -15.47 -10.81
CA TYR A 43 13.69 -14.71 -9.63
C TYR A 43 12.22 -14.96 -9.29
N PHE A 44 11.96 -15.33 -8.05
CA PHE A 44 10.62 -15.50 -7.49
C PHE A 44 10.30 -14.42 -6.48
N ARG A 45 9.01 -14.09 -6.40
CA ARG A 45 8.50 -13.09 -5.46
C ARG A 45 8.37 -13.71 -4.07
N LYS A 46 9.05 -13.12 -3.09
CA LYS A 46 8.94 -13.43 -1.68
C LYS A 46 8.42 -12.23 -0.91
N ASP A 47 7.30 -12.43 -0.23
CA ASP A 47 6.67 -11.39 0.58
C ASP A 47 7.26 -11.41 2.00
N GLU A 48 7.84 -10.30 2.43
CA GLU A 48 8.27 -10.07 3.82
C GLU A 48 7.33 -9.07 4.50
N PHE A 49 7.05 -9.27 5.78
CA PHE A 49 6.15 -8.40 6.56
C PHE A 49 6.91 -7.63 7.63
N TYR A 50 6.69 -6.32 7.66
CA TYR A 50 7.29 -5.41 8.64
C TYR A 50 6.19 -4.70 9.41
N TYR A 51 6.34 -4.61 10.73
CA TYR A 51 5.49 -3.78 11.57
C TYR A 51 6.16 -2.42 11.75
N CYS A 52 5.41 -1.38 11.37
CA CYS A 52 5.89 -0.02 11.35
C CYS A 52 5.08 0.83 12.34
N HIS A 53 5.74 1.77 13.00
CA HIS A 53 5.10 2.72 13.88
C HIS A 53 4.28 3.73 13.06
N ASP A 54 2.98 3.83 13.34
CA ASP A 54 2.06 4.80 12.72
C ASP A 54 1.00 5.21 13.76
N PRO A 55 1.31 6.18 14.64
CA PRO A 55 0.40 6.63 15.68
C PRO A 55 -0.79 7.42 15.12
N ASP A 56 -0.55 8.17 14.04
CA ASP A 56 -1.55 9.03 13.40
C ASP A 56 -2.49 8.25 12.45
N LYS A 57 -2.21 6.96 12.21
CA LYS A 57 -2.93 6.11 11.25
C LYS A 57 -3.02 6.75 9.87
N LYS A 58 -1.90 7.33 9.42
CA LYS A 58 -1.81 7.95 8.09
C LYS A 58 -1.93 6.92 6.99
N CYS A 59 -1.45 5.70 7.22
CA CYS A 59 -1.52 4.62 6.26
C CYS A 59 -2.91 3.98 6.25
N LYS A 60 -3.44 3.75 5.06
CA LYS A 60 -4.62 2.91 4.88
C LYS A 60 -4.28 1.68 4.07
N THR A 61 -5.18 0.71 4.11
CA THR A 61 -5.02 -0.56 3.42
C THR A 61 -4.83 -0.35 1.92
N GLY A 62 -3.81 -1.00 1.37
CA GLY A 62 -3.50 -0.99 -0.06
C GLY A 62 -2.58 0.14 -0.54
N ASP A 63 -2.22 1.09 0.34
CA ASP A 63 -1.28 2.16 0.00
C ASP A 63 0.13 1.65 -0.23
N ILE A 64 0.86 2.34 -1.10
CA ILE A 64 2.30 2.14 -1.26
C ILE A 64 3.00 3.17 -0.40
N VAL A 65 3.81 2.67 0.53
CA VAL A 65 4.39 3.43 1.62
C VAL A 65 5.90 3.21 1.68
N LEU A 66 6.61 4.28 2.03
CA LEU A 66 8.04 4.25 2.28
C LEU A 66 8.26 4.08 3.79
N ILE A 67 9.02 3.06 4.16
CA ILE A 67 9.35 2.77 5.55
C ILE A 67 10.84 2.93 5.78
N GLN A 68 11.17 3.40 6.98
CA GLN A 68 12.54 3.60 7.42
C GLN A 68 12.80 2.79 8.68
N ALA A 69 13.96 2.15 8.78
CA ALA A 69 14.36 1.44 10.00
C ALA A 69 14.57 2.43 11.14
N LEU A 70 14.01 2.11 12.31
CA LEU A 70 14.23 2.89 13.52
C LEU A 70 15.65 2.62 14.05
N PRO A 71 16.32 3.63 14.63
CA PRO A 71 17.64 3.44 15.25
C PRO A 71 17.57 2.47 16.43
N GLN A 72 16.44 2.44 17.15
CA GLN A 72 16.15 1.49 18.21
C GLN A 72 14.74 0.91 18.01
N LYS A 73 14.59 -0.40 18.21
CA LYS A 73 13.29 -1.06 18.12
C LYS A 73 12.41 -0.60 19.29
N LEU A 74 11.25 0.00 18.99
CA LEU A 74 10.29 0.44 20.00
C LEU A 74 9.69 -0.74 20.78
N THR A 75 9.47 -1.86 20.10
CA THR A 75 8.90 -3.08 20.70
C THR A 75 9.51 -4.29 20.00
N LYS A 76 9.27 -5.51 20.51
CA LYS A 76 9.75 -6.75 19.87
C LYS A 76 9.38 -6.87 18.39
N LEU A 77 8.22 -6.33 18.00
CA LEU A 77 7.68 -6.44 16.63
C LEU A 77 7.87 -5.16 15.80
N ILE A 78 7.76 -3.98 16.43
CA ILE A 78 7.85 -2.69 15.72
C ILE A 78 9.32 -2.37 15.50
N THR A 79 9.72 -2.37 14.24
CA THR A 79 11.12 -2.25 13.81
C THR A 79 11.38 -1.05 12.92
N HIS A 80 10.34 -0.58 12.22
CA HIS A 80 10.43 0.51 11.25
C HIS A 80 9.41 1.59 11.61
N GLU A 81 9.55 2.75 10.97
CA GLU A 81 8.64 3.87 11.02
C GLU A 81 8.13 4.16 9.61
N VAL A 82 6.89 4.63 9.50
CA VAL A 82 6.33 5.11 8.24
C VAL A 82 6.86 6.52 7.99
N LYS A 83 7.65 6.69 6.91
CA LYS A 83 8.17 8.01 6.53
C LYS A 83 7.17 8.81 5.72
N GLU A 84 6.63 8.20 4.66
CA GLU A 84 5.68 8.85 3.77
C GLU A 84 4.79 7.83 3.03
N VAL A 85 3.61 8.29 2.64
CA VAL A 85 2.71 7.57 1.73
C VAL A 85 3.04 8.03 0.31
N VAL A 86 3.71 7.18 -0.47
CA VAL A 86 4.19 7.52 -1.82
C VAL A 86 3.04 7.48 -2.81
N TYR A 87 2.26 6.40 -2.81
CA TYR A 87 1.09 6.27 -3.68
C TYR A 87 -0.13 5.86 -2.86
N PRO A 88 -1.10 6.76 -2.65
CA PRO A 88 -2.36 6.41 -2.04
C PRO A 88 -3.20 5.56 -3.01
N LEU A 89 -3.93 4.60 -2.47
CA LEU A 89 -4.84 3.78 -3.25
C LEU A 89 -5.99 4.63 -3.81
N GLY A 90 -6.08 4.70 -5.14
CA GLY A 90 -7.16 5.37 -5.87
C GLY A 90 -6.83 6.78 -6.37
N ASP A 91 -5.98 7.51 -5.65
CA ASP A 91 -5.60 8.90 -6.01
C ASP A 91 -4.12 9.04 -6.36
N VAL A 92 -3.67 8.30 -7.37
CA VAL A 92 -2.27 8.29 -7.77
C VAL A 92 -1.92 9.57 -8.54
N THR A 93 -0.83 10.20 -8.12
CA THR A 93 -0.17 11.31 -8.81
C THR A 93 1.08 10.77 -9.51
N ASP A 94 1.23 11.10 -10.79
CA ASP A 94 2.43 10.77 -11.54
C ASP A 94 3.63 11.56 -10.99
N PRO A 95 4.72 10.89 -10.56
CA PRO A 95 5.88 11.57 -9.99
C PRO A 95 6.65 12.44 -10.99
N VAL A 96 6.50 12.21 -12.30
CA VAL A 96 7.24 12.97 -13.33
C VAL A 96 6.50 14.26 -13.68
N SER A 97 5.21 14.17 -13.98
CA SER A 97 4.40 15.33 -14.40
C SER A 97 3.70 16.06 -13.26
N GLY A 98 3.55 15.43 -12.08
CA GLY A 98 2.74 15.94 -10.98
C GLY A 98 1.23 15.90 -11.23
N LYS A 99 0.79 15.35 -12.37
CA LYS A 99 -0.63 15.25 -12.73
C LYS A 99 -1.27 14.00 -12.15
N LYS A 100 -2.57 14.07 -11.90
CA LYS A 100 -3.34 12.90 -11.46
C LYS A 100 -3.60 11.96 -12.63
N VAL A 101 -3.42 10.67 -12.36
CA VAL A 101 -3.58 9.62 -13.37
C VAL A 101 -4.71 8.67 -12.99
N ALA A 102 -5.31 8.07 -14.01
CA ALA A 102 -6.22 6.95 -13.89
C ALA A 102 -5.67 5.81 -14.76
N LYS A 103 -5.04 4.83 -14.12
CA LYS A 103 -4.28 3.75 -14.77
C LYS A 103 -3.15 4.30 -15.64
N GLU A 104 -3.31 4.28 -16.96
CA GLU A 104 -2.31 4.66 -17.95
C GLU A 104 -2.56 6.04 -18.57
N ARG A 105 -3.72 6.66 -18.31
CA ARG A 105 -4.12 7.96 -18.88
C ARG A 105 -4.15 9.04 -17.81
N TYR A 106 -3.82 10.27 -18.21
CA TYR A 106 -4.03 11.45 -17.38
C TYR A 106 -5.52 11.76 -17.25
N ARG A 107 -5.95 12.22 -16.07
CA ARG A 107 -7.37 12.57 -15.84
C ARG A 107 -7.84 13.70 -16.75
N GLU A 108 -6.98 14.68 -17.00
CA GLU A 108 -7.24 15.82 -17.90
C GLU A 108 -7.56 15.35 -19.33
N ASP A 109 -6.84 14.34 -19.83
CA ASP A 109 -7.05 13.83 -21.19
C ASP A 109 -8.37 13.06 -21.29
N ILE A 110 -8.73 12.29 -20.26
CA ILE A 110 -10.02 11.60 -20.18
C ILE A 110 -11.17 12.63 -20.15
N GLU A 111 -11.02 13.72 -19.40
CA GLU A 111 -12.01 14.78 -19.35
C GLU A 111 -12.15 15.50 -20.69
N ARG A 112 -11.04 15.82 -21.37
CA ARG A 112 -11.04 16.41 -22.71
C ARG A 112 -11.70 15.48 -23.73
N GLU A 113 -11.38 14.18 -23.68
CA GLU A 113 -11.98 13.16 -24.54
C GLU A 113 -13.51 13.09 -24.31
N ALA A 114 -13.94 13.09 -23.05
CA ALA A 114 -15.36 13.09 -22.69
C ALA A 114 -16.10 14.38 -23.11
N GLU A 115 -15.42 15.52 -23.15
CA GLU A 115 -15.98 16.78 -23.67
C GLU A 115 -16.14 16.75 -25.18
N LEU A 116 -15.17 16.21 -25.91
CA LEU A 116 -15.21 16.10 -27.37
C LEU A 116 -16.29 15.13 -27.86
N TYR A 117 -16.43 13.97 -27.21
CA TYR A 117 -17.44 12.96 -27.58
C TYR A 117 -18.82 13.20 -26.96
N GLY A 118 -18.94 14.16 -26.04
CA GLY A 118 -20.16 14.47 -25.31
C GLY A 118 -20.29 13.69 -24.00
N LYS A 119 -20.43 14.42 -22.89
CA LYS A 119 -20.57 13.84 -21.55
C LYS A 119 -21.91 13.12 -21.41
N THR A 120 -21.86 11.81 -21.19
CA THR A 120 -23.05 11.01 -20.83
C THR A 120 -23.27 11.07 -19.30
N LYS A 121 -24.51 10.88 -18.83
CA LYS A 121 -24.82 10.80 -17.38
C LYS A 121 -24.07 9.69 -16.63
N SER A 122 -23.60 8.67 -17.34
CA SER A 122 -22.79 7.56 -16.80
C SER A 122 -21.29 7.87 -16.72
N THR A 123 -20.83 9.00 -17.27
CA THR A 123 -19.42 9.38 -17.28
C THR A 123 -18.96 9.66 -15.86
N PHE A 124 -17.80 9.12 -15.48
CA PHE A 124 -17.24 9.32 -14.16
C PHE A 124 -16.69 10.75 -14.01
N ASP A 125 -17.07 11.44 -12.93
CA ASP A 125 -16.62 12.80 -12.63
C ASP A 125 -15.51 12.77 -11.58
N PHE A 126 -14.27 13.02 -12.01
CA PHE A 126 -13.10 12.96 -11.14
C PHE A 126 -13.04 14.10 -10.11
N THR A 127 -13.73 15.22 -10.36
CA THR A 127 -13.70 16.40 -9.47
C THR A 127 -14.58 16.19 -8.23
N LYS A 128 -15.70 15.49 -8.39
CA LYS A 128 -16.63 15.17 -7.30
C LYS A 128 -16.27 13.89 -6.56
N ALA A 129 -15.44 13.05 -7.17
CA ALA A 129 -15.05 11.79 -6.57
C ALA A 129 -14.23 12.03 -5.29
N PRO A 130 -14.52 11.31 -4.18
CA PRO A 130 -13.64 11.34 -3.02
C PRO A 130 -12.27 10.77 -3.39
N PRO A 131 -11.19 11.06 -2.64
CA PRO A 131 -9.84 10.63 -3.00
C PRO A 131 -9.71 9.12 -3.26
N ARG A 132 -10.37 8.27 -2.47
CA ARG A 132 -10.38 6.80 -2.70
C ARG A 132 -11.45 6.31 -3.66
N GLY A 133 -12.34 7.19 -4.11
CA GLY A 133 -13.47 6.88 -4.97
C GLY A 133 -14.28 5.70 -4.42
N TRP A 134 -14.62 4.77 -5.30
CA TRP A 134 -15.38 3.56 -4.99
C TRP A 134 -14.59 2.46 -4.23
N GLN A 135 -13.28 2.65 -4.01
CA GLN A 135 -12.43 1.62 -3.39
C GLN A 135 -12.60 1.59 -1.88
N ASP A 136 -13.09 2.68 -1.29
CA ASP A 136 -13.44 2.78 0.11
C ASP A 136 -14.59 1.82 0.45
N GLY A 137 -14.41 1.02 1.50
CA GLY A 137 -15.35 -0.01 1.95
C GLY A 137 -15.31 -1.35 1.18
N LYS A 138 -14.69 -1.40 -0.01
CA LYS A 138 -14.51 -2.63 -0.82
C LYS A 138 -13.11 -3.22 -0.67
N LYS A 139 -12.10 -2.53 -1.24
CA LYS A 139 -10.69 -2.96 -1.19
C LYS A 139 -9.96 -2.30 -0.04
N ASP A 140 -10.32 -1.07 0.28
CA ASP A 140 -9.93 -0.44 1.53
C ASP A 140 -11.01 -0.72 2.58
N PHE A 141 -10.64 -1.46 3.61
CA PHE A 141 -11.51 -1.77 4.74
C PHE A 141 -10.87 -1.32 6.06
N THR A 142 -10.00 -0.30 5.99
CA THR A 142 -9.35 0.29 7.18
C THR A 142 -10.36 0.82 8.20
N SER A 143 -11.54 1.27 7.74
CA SER A 143 -12.63 1.76 8.58
C SER A 143 -13.39 0.65 9.31
N LYS A 144 -13.27 -0.61 8.87
CA LYS A 144 -14.00 -1.76 9.43
C LYS A 144 -13.11 -2.49 10.45
N PRO A 145 -13.69 -3.08 11.52
CA PRO A 145 -12.91 -3.86 12.47
C PRO A 145 -12.40 -5.15 11.80
N THR A 146 -11.08 -5.31 11.74
CA THR A 146 -10.45 -6.56 11.28
C THR A 146 -10.17 -7.48 12.46
N TYR A 147 -10.41 -8.78 12.31
CA TYR A 147 -10.19 -9.79 13.36
C TYR A 147 -9.38 -10.98 12.85
N THR A 148 -8.75 -11.73 13.74
CA THR A 148 -8.02 -12.95 13.38
C THR A 148 -8.99 -14.13 13.24
N LYS A 149 -8.99 -14.83 12.10
CA LYS A 149 -9.84 -16.00 11.88
C LYS A 149 -9.23 -17.24 12.55
N PHE A 150 -9.88 -17.76 13.59
CA PHE A 150 -9.44 -18.98 14.28
C PHE A 150 -10.07 -20.27 13.71
N HIS A 151 -11.21 -20.17 13.02
CA HIS A 151 -11.93 -21.31 12.44
C HIS A 151 -12.15 -21.14 10.95
N VAL A 152 -12.11 -22.23 10.19
CA VAL A 152 -12.44 -22.22 8.76
C VAL A 152 -13.96 -22.21 8.61
N PHE A 153 -14.53 -21.00 8.49
CA PHE A 153 -15.94 -20.82 8.12
C PHE A 153 -16.17 -21.06 6.64
N ASP A 154 -17.37 -21.56 6.28
CA ASP A 154 -17.82 -21.80 4.90
C ASP A 154 -17.87 -20.50 4.08
N GLU A 155 -18.18 -19.37 4.73
CA GLU A 155 -18.13 -18.05 4.13
C GLU A 155 -16.76 -17.38 4.34
N ASN A 156 -16.20 -16.86 3.25
CA ASN A 156 -14.93 -16.16 3.27
C ASN A 156 -15.14 -14.66 3.54
N ASP A 157 -15.07 -14.28 4.81
CA ASP A 157 -15.15 -12.88 5.22
C ASP A 157 -13.85 -12.13 4.85
N PRO A 158 -13.89 -11.10 3.98
CA PRO A 158 -12.71 -10.35 3.56
C PRO A 158 -12.06 -9.53 4.70
N TYR A 159 -12.73 -9.37 5.84
CA TYR A 159 -12.20 -8.64 7.01
C TYR A 159 -11.42 -9.53 7.97
N ALA A 160 -11.44 -10.84 7.76
CA ALA A 160 -10.76 -11.80 8.60
C ALA A 160 -9.30 -11.99 8.15
N ILE A 161 -8.35 -11.83 9.07
CA ILE A 161 -6.89 -11.97 8.89
C ILE A 161 -6.42 -13.34 9.33
#